data_AF-A0A2K3JSP6-F1
#
_entry.id   AF-A0A2K3JSP6-F1
#
_cell.length_a   1.000
_cell.length_b   1.000
_cell.length_c   1.000
_cell.angle_alpha   90.00
_cell.angle_beta   90.00
_cell.angle_gamma   90.00
#
_symmetry.space_group_name_H-M   'P 1'
#
loop_
_entity.id
_entity.type
_entity.pdbx_description
1 polymer ?
#
loop_
_entity_poly.entity_id
_entity_poly.type
_entity_poly.pdbx_seq_one_letter_code
_entity_poly.pdbx_strand_id
1 'polypeptide(L)'
;GTGVLGMAIPGCAETYEEPQWEKGGRPQLQQDRHQKVRYLKQGDLIAIPPGVPYWTYNYGDTPLIIITLLDTSNKLNQLDRIPRKQSIKKNRVEESTVKNKKKKATTCSVGLIHVS
;
A
#
# COMPACT_ATOMS: atom_id res chain seq x y z
N GLY A 1 5.50 -3.98 -14.74
CA GLY A 1 4.15 -3.67 -14.25
C GLY A 1 4.06 -2.22 -13.79
N THR A 2 2.85 -1.70 -13.66
CA THR A 2 2.55 -0.37 -13.14
C THR A 2 1.50 -0.47 -12.04
N GLY A 3 1.53 0.45 -11.08
CA GLY A 3 0.61 0.40 -9.94
C GLY A 3 0.69 1.64 -9.08
N VAL A 4 0.06 1.59 -7.92
CA VAL A 4 0.16 2.64 -6.90
C VAL A 4 0.60 2.05 -5.56
N LEU A 5 1.28 2.88 -4.77
CA LEU A 5 1.68 2.66 -3.38
C LEU A 5 1.07 3.75 -2.51
N GLY A 6 0.32 3.36 -1.48
CA GLY A 6 -0.02 4.24 -0.37
C GLY A 6 0.81 3.89 0.86
N MET A 7 1.28 4.91 1.58
CA MET A 7 1.89 4.79 2.90
C MET A 7 1.10 5.66 3.87
N ALA A 8 0.74 5.12 5.04
CA ALA A 8 0.05 5.85 6.08
C ALA A 8 1.08 6.28 7.14
N ILE A 9 1.67 7.45 6.97
CA ILE A 9 2.68 7.99 7.89
C ILE A 9 1.96 8.61 9.09
N PRO A 10 2.14 8.09 10.32
CA PRO A 10 1.46 8.62 11.50
C PRO A 10 1.78 10.11 11.71
N GLY A 11 0.74 10.90 12.01
CA GLY A 11 0.87 12.35 12.24
C GLY A 11 0.95 13.20 10.97
N CYS A 12 1.00 12.62 9.77
CA CYS A 12 0.90 13.39 8.53
C CYS A 12 -0.56 13.65 8.12
N ALA A 13 -0.82 14.86 7.61
CA ALA A 13 -2.13 15.26 7.14
C ALA A 13 -2.55 14.54 5.85
N GLU A 14 -3.86 14.36 5.69
CA GLU A 14 -4.48 13.95 4.44
C GLU A 14 -4.46 15.13 3.48
N THR A 15 -3.71 14.98 2.38
CA THR A 15 -3.40 16.08 1.44
C THR A 15 -4.04 15.89 0.08
N TYR A 16 -4.69 14.74 -0.14
CA TYR A 16 -5.47 14.42 -1.32
C TYR A 16 -6.93 14.34 -0.90
N GLU A 17 -7.77 15.05 -1.62
CA GLU A 17 -9.18 15.22 -1.30
C GLU A 17 -9.98 15.16 -2.60
N GLU A 18 -11.02 14.34 -2.66
CA GLU A 18 -11.90 14.24 -3.83
C GLU A 18 -13.25 14.92 -3.54
N PRO A 19 -13.57 16.04 -4.22
CA PRO A 19 -14.90 16.64 -4.14
C PRO A 19 -15.87 15.89 -5.06
N GLN A 20 -16.95 15.36 -4.50
CA GLN A 20 -18.04 14.78 -5.29
C GLN A 20 -19.01 15.88 -5.73
N TRP A 21 -19.14 16.08 -7.04
CA TRP A 21 -20.15 16.98 -7.62
C TRP A 21 -21.43 16.18 -7.90
N GLU A 22 -22.54 16.56 -7.28
CA GLU A 22 -23.85 16.04 -7.72
C GLU A 22 -24.24 16.67 -9.07
N LYS A 23 -25.02 15.93 -9.87
CA LYS A 23 -25.80 16.48 -11.00
C LYS A 23 -26.78 17.52 -10.45
N GLY A 24 -26.33 18.76 -10.31
CA GLY A 24 -27.10 19.84 -9.69
C GLY A 24 -26.27 20.99 -9.13
N GLY A 25 -24.93 20.91 -9.15
CA GLY A 25 -24.06 22.05 -8.83
C GLY A 25 -23.97 22.42 -7.36
N ARG A 26 -24.49 21.57 -6.45
CA ARG A 26 -24.30 21.74 -5.00
C ARG A 26 -23.10 20.89 -4.56
N PRO A 27 -22.09 21.47 -3.89
CA PRO A 27 -21.02 20.69 -3.28
C PRO A 27 -21.61 19.84 -2.16
N GLN A 28 -21.54 18.52 -2.26
CA GLN A 28 -21.77 17.64 -1.13
C GLN A 28 -20.45 17.43 -0.38
N LEU A 29 -20.55 17.16 0.93
CA LEU A 29 -19.41 17.00 1.84
C LEU A 29 -18.26 16.19 1.21
N GLN A 30 -17.05 16.67 1.48
CA GLN A 30 -15.76 16.05 1.17
C GLN A 30 -15.79 14.54 1.49
N GLN A 31 -15.82 13.69 0.45
CA GLN A 31 -16.20 12.29 0.61
C GLN A 31 -14.99 11.38 0.88
N ASP A 32 -13.83 11.70 0.32
CA ASP A 32 -12.58 10.99 0.57
C ASP A 32 -11.44 11.98 0.85
N ARG A 33 -10.66 11.67 1.88
CA ARG A 33 -9.44 12.36 2.26
C ARG A 33 -8.42 11.30 2.61
N HIS A 34 -7.25 11.37 2.00
CA HIS A 34 -6.19 10.43 2.28
C HIS A 34 -4.80 11.06 2.14
N GLN A 35 -3.80 10.37 2.67
CA GLN A 35 -2.40 10.73 2.43
C GLN A 35 -2.00 10.49 0.98
N LYS A 36 -0.91 11.12 0.57
CA LYS A 36 -0.39 11.04 -0.80
C LYS A 36 -0.16 9.59 -1.24
N VAL A 37 -0.72 9.26 -2.40
CA VAL A 37 -0.46 8.00 -3.11
C VAL A 37 0.64 8.23 -4.14
N ARG A 38 1.52 7.24 -4.35
CA ARG A 38 2.63 7.29 -5.32
C ARG A 38 2.39 6.29 -6.45
N TYR A 39 2.61 6.72 -7.68
CA TYR A 39 2.65 5.81 -8.83
C TYR A 39 3.93 4.97 -8.79
N LEU A 40 3.80 3.71 -9.15
CA LEU A 40 4.86 2.71 -9.26
C LEU A 40 5.01 2.30 -10.72
N LYS A 41 6.27 2.17 -11.16
CA LYS A 41 6.66 1.59 -12.44
C LYS A 41 7.86 0.66 -12.26
N GLN A 42 8.14 -0.12 -13.29
CA GLN A 42 9.32 -0.98 -13.31
C GLN A 42 10.60 -0.14 -13.18
N GLY A 43 11.50 -0.59 -12.32
CA GLY A 43 12.77 0.10 -12.02
C GLY A 43 12.70 1.05 -10.82
N ASP A 44 11.52 1.30 -10.24
CA ASP A 44 11.42 2.12 -9.03
C ASP A 44 12.05 1.40 -7.81
N LEU A 45 12.82 2.16 -7.03
CA LEU A 45 13.34 1.76 -5.72
C LEU A 45 12.58 2.50 -4.62
N ILE A 46 12.05 1.76 -3.65
CA ILE A 46 11.14 2.27 -2.63
C ILE A 46 11.70 1.91 -1.25
N ALA A 47 11.81 2.89 -0.36
CA ALA A 47 12.12 2.68 1.05
C ALA A 47 10.86 2.87 1.90
N ILE A 48 10.59 1.95 2.83
CA ILE A 48 9.39 1.94 3.67
C ILE A 48 9.80 1.85 5.15
N PRO A 49 9.79 2.97 5.88
CA PRO A 49 10.28 2.99 7.26
C PRO A 49 9.59 1.94 8.16
N PRO A 50 10.32 1.39 9.16
CA PRO A 50 9.79 0.50 10.17
C PRO A 50 8.45 0.97 10.76
N GLY A 51 7.47 0.08 10.79
CA GLY A 51 6.17 0.33 11.40
C GLY A 51 5.20 1.20 10.58
N VAL A 52 5.58 1.67 9.39
CA VAL A 52 4.68 2.41 8.50
C VAL A 52 3.78 1.44 7.74
N PRO A 53 2.44 1.52 7.89
CA PRO A 53 1.53 0.76 7.07
C PRO A 53 1.63 1.17 5.61
N TYR A 54 1.66 0.18 4.73
CA TYR A 54 1.60 0.43 3.30
C TYR A 54 0.66 -0.53 2.58
N TRP A 55 0.23 -0.11 1.40
CA TRP A 55 -0.56 -0.94 0.51
C TRP A 55 -0.18 -0.67 -0.94
N THR A 56 -0.29 -1.71 -1.76
CA THR A 56 -0.06 -1.59 -3.21
C THR A 56 -1.28 -2.04 -3.98
N TYR A 57 -1.55 -1.40 -5.10
CA TYR A 57 -2.61 -1.77 -6.02
C TYR A 57 -2.11 -1.76 -7.46
N ASN A 58 -2.31 -2.87 -8.15
CA ASN A 58 -2.02 -2.98 -9.58
C ASN A 58 -3.23 -2.46 -10.38
N TYR A 59 -3.06 -1.34 -11.07
CA TYR A 59 -4.05 -0.81 -12.02
C TYR A 59 -3.70 -1.12 -13.47
N GLY A 60 -2.51 -1.63 -13.75
CA GLY A 60 -2.05 -1.98 -15.09
C GLY A 60 -2.55 -3.35 -15.56
N ASP A 61 -2.42 -3.60 -16.86
CA ASP A 61 -2.78 -4.88 -17.47
C ASP A 61 -1.68 -5.95 -17.32
N THR A 62 -0.47 -5.54 -16.95
CA THR A 62 0.64 -6.45 -16.68
C THR A 62 0.77 -6.73 -15.18
N PRO A 63 1.29 -7.90 -14.78
CA PRO A 63 1.57 -8.17 -13.37
C PRO A 63 2.51 -7.11 -12.75
N LEU A 64 2.15 -6.65 -11.56
CA LEU A 64 3.04 -5.87 -10.70
C LEU A 64 3.83 -6.84 -9.83
N ILE A 65 5.14 -6.92 -10.07
CA ILE A 65 6.08 -7.76 -9.32
C ILE A 65 6.90 -6.84 -8.44
N ILE A 66 6.89 -7.10 -7.13
CA ILE A 66 7.63 -6.32 -6.13
C ILE A 66 8.57 -7.27 -5.41
N ILE A 67 9.86 -6.96 -5.43
CA ILE A 67 10.90 -7.65 -4.65
C ILE A 67 11.14 -6.84 -3.40
N THR A 68 11.09 -7.48 -2.24
CA THR A 68 11.23 -6.82 -0.94
C THR A 68 12.43 -7.39 -0.19
N LEU A 69 13.34 -6.51 0.21
CA LEU A 69 14.42 -6.81 1.14
C LEU A 69 14.03 -6.33 2.53
N LEU A 70 14.10 -7.20 3.54
CA LEU A 70 13.81 -6.86 4.94
C LEU A 70 15.13 -6.85 5.72
N ASP A 71 15.60 -5.68 6.16
CA ASP A 71 16.77 -5.58 7.03
C ASP A 71 16.36 -5.85 8.49
N THR A 72 16.42 -7.13 8.90
CA THR A 72 16.09 -7.53 10.28
C THR A 72 17.20 -7.22 11.28
N SER A 73 18.38 -6.82 10.82
CA SER A 73 19.52 -6.41 11.66
C SER A 73 19.57 -4.92 11.95
N ASN A 74 18.65 -4.15 11.37
CA ASN A 74 18.55 -2.71 11.54
C ASN A 74 18.40 -2.31 13.01
N LYS A 75 19.08 -1.24 13.45
CA LYS A 75 18.99 -0.73 14.83
C LYS A 75 17.58 -0.25 15.21
N LEU A 76 16.74 0.08 14.23
CA LEU A 76 15.34 0.44 14.44
C LEU A 76 14.47 -0.78 14.77
N ASN A 77 14.94 -2.00 14.49
CA ASN A 77 14.27 -3.22 14.89
C ASN A 77 14.67 -3.60 16.34
N GLN A 78 13.78 -3.30 17.29
CA GLN A 78 13.99 -3.56 18.72
C GLN A 78 13.43 -4.91 19.19
N LEU A 79 12.95 -5.75 18.26
CA LEU A 79 12.37 -7.05 18.58
C LEU A 79 13.46 -8.14 18.48
N ASP A 80 13.46 -8.86 17.38
CA ASP A 80 14.38 -9.97 17.08
C ASP A 80 14.67 -10.00 15.58
N ARG A 81 15.54 -10.90 15.13
CA ARG A 81 15.93 -11.01 13.72
C ARG A 81 14.90 -11.74 12.85
N ILE A 82 13.72 -12.04 13.38
CA ILE A 82 12.66 -12.73 12.64
C ILE A 82 11.84 -11.67 11.90
N PRO A 83 11.73 -11.74 10.56
CA PRO A 83 10.92 -10.79 9.82
C PRO A 83 9.44 -10.94 10.18
N ARG A 84 8.79 -9.84 10.54
CA ARG A 84 7.37 -9.81 10.93
C ARG A 84 6.56 -9.04 9.91
N LYS A 85 5.40 -9.60 9.54
CA LYS A 85 4.39 -8.97 8.68
C LYS A 85 3.09 -8.90 9.45
N GLN A 86 2.60 -7.68 9.68
CA GLN A 86 1.29 -7.47 10.29
C GLN A 86 0.30 -7.01 9.22
N SER A 87 -0.81 -7.74 9.08
CA SER A 87 -1.87 -7.41 8.14
C SER A 87 -2.96 -6.61 8.85
N ILE A 88 -3.31 -5.44 8.31
CA ILE A 88 -4.42 -4.62 8.84
C ILE A 88 -5.78 -5.21 8.42
N LYS A 89 -5.80 -6.00 7.34
CA LYS A 89 -7.00 -6.71 6.89
C LYS A 89 -7.07 -8.10 7.52
N LYS A 90 -8.27 -8.49 7.95
CA LYS A 90 -8.59 -9.85 8.41
C LYS A 90 -8.51 -10.83 7.22
N ASN A 91 -7.83 -11.95 7.40
CA ASN A 91 -7.75 -13.00 6.37
C ASN A 91 -9.13 -13.61 6.12
N ARG A 92 -9.62 -13.57 4.87
CA ARG A 92 -10.41 -14.68 4.31
C ARG A 92 -9.42 -15.50 3.50
N VAL A 93 -9.20 -16.75 3.88
CA VAL A 93 -8.48 -17.70 3.02
C VAL A 93 -9.37 -17.86 1.78
N GLU A 94 -9.06 -17.15 0.70
CA GLU A 94 -9.67 -17.44 -0.59
C GLU A 94 -9.00 -18.72 -1.11
N GLU A 95 -9.67 -19.84 -0.83
CA GLU A 95 -9.46 -21.11 -1.50
C GLU A 95 -9.60 -20.86 -3.00
N SER A 96 -8.46 -20.75 -3.69
CA SER A 96 -8.41 -20.42 -5.10
C SER A 96 -8.84 -21.62 -5.93
N THR A 97 -10.16 -21.78 -6.10
CA THR A 97 -10.67 -22.40 -7.33
C THR A 97 -10.31 -21.48 -8.49
N VAL A 98 -9.57 -22.03 -9.46
CA VAL A 98 -9.14 -21.35 -10.68
C VAL A 98 -10.36 -20.77 -11.39
N LYS A 99 -10.59 -19.46 -11.24
CA LYS A 99 -11.45 -18.69 -12.14
C LYS A 99 -10.67 -17.47 -12.58
N ASN A 100 -10.66 -17.29 -13.90
CA ASN A 100 -10.01 -16.25 -14.69
C ASN A 100 -10.54 -14.84 -14.31
N LYS A 101 -10.24 -14.37 -13.11
CA LYS A 101 -10.38 -12.97 -12.72
C LYS A 101 -8.97 -12.40 -12.61
N LYS A 102 -8.66 -11.37 -13.41
CA LYS A 102 -7.48 -10.52 -13.21
C LYS A 102 -7.43 -10.16 -11.72
N LYS A 103 -6.59 -10.85 -10.94
CA LYS A 103 -6.46 -10.61 -9.50
C LYS A 103 -5.82 -9.24 -9.36
N LYS A 104 -6.65 -8.21 -9.16
CA LYS A 104 -6.20 -6.90 -8.68
C LYS A 104 -5.64 -7.14 -7.28
N ALA A 105 -4.34 -7.41 -7.21
CA ALA A 105 -3.67 -7.74 -5.96
C ALA A 105 -3.62 -6.48 -5.10
N THR A 106 -4.48 -6.42 -4.09
CA THR A 106 -4.39 -5.43 -3.01
C THR A 106 -3.65 -6.08 -1.86
N THR A 107 -2.36 -5.82 -1.75
CA THR A 107 -1.58 -6.24 -0.58
C THR A 107 -1.57 -5.09 0.42
N CYS A 108 -2.25 -5.26 1.56
CA CYS A 108 -2.08 -4.39 2.72
C CYS A 108 -1.09 -5.06 3.67
N SER A 109 0.03 -4.42 3.97
CA SER A 109 1.06 -4.99 4.82
C SER A 109 1.72 -3.89 5.63
N VAL A 110 1.94 -4.15 6.91
CA VAL A 110 2.94 -3.44 7.70
C VAL A 110 4.19 -4.29 7.60
N GLY A 111 5.22 -3.76 6.95
CA GLY A 111 6.50 -4.39 6.74
C GLY A 111 7.61 -3.43 7.17
N LEU A 112 8.58 -3.95 7.91
CA LEU A 112 9.75 -3.24 8.38
C LEU A 112 10.80 -3.21 7.24
N ILE A 113 10.94 -2.13 6.44
CA ILE A 113 11.91 -2.08 5.32
C ILE A 113 12.63 -0.72 5.21
N HIS A 114 13.74 -0.53 5.93
CA HIS A 114 14.62 0.61 5.62
C HIS A 114 15.81 0.19 4.76
N VAL A 115 16.13 1.00 3.74
CA VAL A 115 17.41 0.95 3.02
C VAL A 115 18.13 2.28 3.25
N SER A 116 19.31 2.22 3.85
CA SER A 116 20.38 3.22 3.74
C SER A 116 21.69 2.48 3.89
#